data_AF-A0A956I6A6-F1
#
_entry.id   AF-A0A956I6A6-F1
#
_cell.length_a   1.000
_cell.length_b   1.000
_cell.length_c   1.000
_cell.angle_alpha   90.00
_cell.angle_beta   90.00
_cell.angle_gamma   90.00
#
_symmetry.space_group_name_H-M   'P 1'
#
loop_
_entity.id
_entity.type
_entity.pdbx_description
1 polymer ?
#
loop_
_entity_poly.entity_id
_entity_poly.type
_entity_poly.pdbx_seq_one_letter_code
_entity_poly.pdbx_strand_id
1 'polypeptide(L)'
;QAQAQTYLGEAMWVEGLATYASLVLNPGTADADALPVSHLHDPDDPQLAAPDRAVSLAEVMPGLVAEMGPMLRERLRSSETSGSEDDYPMFFLGRAAPPLGPRPVRSAYWFGLQIVRRLQRGRSLRELGALEPATLIPDMQQALDAMIAEATG
;
A
#
# COMPACT_ATOMS: atom_id res chain seq x y z
N GLN A 1 -27.46 -4.91 -11.51
CA GLN A 1 -26.32 -5.85 -11.45
C GLN A 1 -25.08 -5.00 -11.42
N ALA A 2 -24.37 -4.96 -10.30
CA ALA A 2 -23.13 -4.20 -10.18
C ALA A 2 -22.23 -4.93 -9.19
N GLN A 3 -21.34 -5.76 -9.71
CA GLN A 3 -20.29 -6.42 -8.94
C GLN A 3 -19.14 -6.73 -9.90
N ALA A 4 -18.43 -5.70 -10.33
CA ALA A 4 -17.01 -5.79 -10.10
C ALA A 4 -16.49 -4.40 -9.77
N GLN A 5 -16.05 -4.34 -8.54
CA GLN A 5 -15.43 -3.21 -7.90
C GLN A 5 -14.31 -3.87 -7.09
N THR A 6 -13.08 -3.39 -7.26
CA THR A 6 -12.13 -3.25 -6.15
C THR A 6 -11.16 -4.38 -5.76
N TYR A 7 -10.50 -5.11 -6.67
CA TYR A 7 -9.42 -6.01 -6.24
C TYR A 7 -8.25 -5.26 -5.55
N LEU A 8 -7.89 -4.08 -6.04
CA LEU A 8 -6.78 -3.29 -5.48
C LEU A 8 -7.13 -2.67 -4.12
N GLY A 9 -8.29 -2.03 -3.99
CA GLY A 9 -8.70 -1.39 -2.74
C GLY A 9 -9.00 -2.39 -1.62
N GLU A 10 -9.63 -3.52 -1.94
CA GLU A 10 -9.80 -4.61 -0.97
C GLU A 10 -8.44 -5.15 -0.51
N ALA A 11 -7.53 -5.44 -1.46
CA ALA A 11 -6.18 -5.88 -1.13
C ALA A 11 -5.42 -4.85 -0.29
N MET A 12 -5.45 -3.57 -0.65
CA MET A 12 -4.78 -2.50 0.11
C MET A 12 -5.29 -2.39 1.54
N TRP A 13 -6.59 -2.55 1.75
CA TRP A 13 -7.14 -2.57 3.10
C TRP A 13 -6.71 -3.83 3.86
N VAL A 14 -6.90 -5.01 3.28
CA VAL A 14 -6.62 -6.29 3.93
C VAL A 14 -5.14 -6.43 4.28
N GLU A 15 -4.24 -6.18 3.33
CA GLU A 15 -2.79 -6.29 3.54
C GLU A 15 -2.27 -5.21 4.49
N GLY A 16 -2.82 -4.00 4.37
CA GLY A 16 -2.55 -2.93 5.33
C GLY A 16 -2.96 -3.29 6.75
N LEU A 17 -4.14 -3.91 6.91
CA LEU A 17 -4.68 -4.30 8.21
C LEU A 17 -3.90 -5.48 8.79
N ALA A 18 -3.50 -6.46 7.97
CA ALA A 18 -2.65 -7.55 8.40
C ALA A 18 -1.29 -7.05 8.91
N THR A 19 -0.70 -6.08 8.21
CA THR A 19 0.55 -5.43 8.63
C THR A 19 0.35 -4.66 9.94
N TYR A 20 -0.72 -3.88 10.05
CA TYR A 20 -1.05 -3.14 11.27
C TYR A 20 -1.33 -4.08 12.47
N ALA A 21 -2.08 -5.16 12.26
CA ALA A 21 -2.35 -6.16 13.28
C ALA A 21 -1.05 -6.81 13.77
N SER A 22 -0.11 -7.10 12.87
CA SER A 22 1.21 -7.64 13.22
C SER A 22 1.98 -6.70 14.13
N LEU A 23 1.93 -5.39 13.90
CA LEU A 23 2.55 -4.37 14.75
C LEU A 23 1.86 -4.25 16.13
N VAL A 24 0.52 -4.29 16.15
CA VAL A 24 -0.24 -4.16 17.40
C VAL A 24 -0.09 -5.41 18.29
N LEU A 25 -0.03 -6.60 17.69
CA LEU A 25 0.09 -7.86 18.42
C LEU A 25 1.52 -8.13 18.91
N ASN A 26 2.53 -7.48 18.33
CA ASN A 26 3.94 -7.61 18.69
C ASN A 26 4.51 -6.27 19.18
N PRO A 27 4.24 -5.87 20.43
CA PRO A 27 4.71 -4.60 20.96
C PRO A 27 6.25 -4.55 21.00
N GLY A 28 6.82 -3.47 20.46
CA GLY A 28 8.26 -3.27 20.34
C GLY A 28 8.85 -3.56 18.96
N THR A 29 8.07 -4.16 18.05
CA THR A 29 8.45 -4.32 16.64
C THR A 29 8.45 -2.96 15.93
N ALA A 30 9.53 -2.61 15.24
CA ALA A 30 9.59 -1.39 14.45
C ALA A 30 8.89 -1.58 13.09
N ASP A 31 8.49 -0.48 12.45
CA ASP A 31 7.90 -0.50 11.10
C ASP A 31 8.81 -1.21 10.08
N ALA A 32 10.12 -1.01 10.21
CA ALA A 32 11.13 -1.63 9.34
C ALA A 32 11.22 -3.16 9.54
N ASP A 33 10.74 -3.70 10.66
CA ASP A 33 10.72 -5.13 10.92
C ASP A 33 9.42 -5.77 10.42
N ALA A 34 8.29 -5.06 10.55
CA ALA A 34 6.98 -5.51 10.05
C ALA A 34 6.86 -5.33 8.53
N LEU A 35 7.50 -4.30 7.99
CA LEU A 35 7.58 -4.04 6.57
C LEU A 35 9.02 -3.67 6.16
N PRO A 36 9.91 -4.67 6.07
CA PRO A 36 11.28 -4.48 5.60
C PRO A 36 11.32 -3.77 4.25
N VAL A 37 12.28 -2.86 4.09
CA VAL A 37 12.51 -2.16 2.81
C VAL A 37 12.81 -3.16 1.70
N SER A 38 13.51 -4.25 2.03
CA SER A 38 13.76 -5.37 1.13
C SER A 38 12.45 -6.02 0.63
N HIS A 39 11.38 -6.03 1.42
CA HIS A 39 10.07 -6.51 0.97
C HIS A 39 9.40 -5.55 -0.01
N LEU A 40 9.86 -4.31 -0.13
CA LEU A 40 9.37 -3.38 -1.15
C LEU A 40 10.11 -3.54 -2.49
N HIS A 41 11.16 -4.34 -2.57
CA HIS A 41 11.89 -4.64 -3.80
C HIS A 41 11.49 -6.02 -4.39
N ASP A 42 11.90 -6.27 -5.64
CA ASP A 42 11.60 -7.54 -6.31
C ASP A 42 12.41 -8.65 -5.63
N PRO A 43 11.77 -9.72 -5.10
CA PRO A 43 12.47 -10.79 -4.39
C PRO A 43 13.52 -11.50 -5.24
N ASP A 44 13.38 -11.46 -6.57
CA ASP A 44 14.30 -12.08 -7.52
C ASP A 44 15.36 -11.07 -8.02
N ASP A 45 15.33 -9.80 -7.57
CA ASP A 45 16.35 -8.81 -7.90
C ASP A 45 17.66 -9.15 -7.19
N PRO A 46 18.74 -9.49 -7.93
CA PRO A 46 20.05 -9.75 -7.33
C PRO A 46 20.60 -8.53 -6.56
N GLN A 47 20.03 -7.34 -6.75
CA GLN A 47 20.37 -6.12 -6.02
C GLN A 47 19.84 -6.08 -4.58
N LEU A 48 18.91 -6.96 -4.19
CA LEU A 48 18.49 -7.12 -2.77
C LEU A 48 19.63 -7.60 -1.85
N ALA A 49 20.70 -8.13 -2.43
CA ALA A 49 21.91 -8.52 -1.70
C ALA A 49 22.91 -7.37 -1.49
N ALA A 50 22.64 -6.16 -2.00
CA ALA A 50 23.54 -5.01 -1.95
C ALA A 50 23.18 -4.06 -0.78
N PRO A 51 23.97 -4.03 0.33
CA PRO A 51 23.65 -3.24 1.53
C PRO A 51 23.70 -1.72 1.31
N ASP A 52 24.42 -1.28 0.28
CA ASP A 52 24.65 0.10 -0.14
C ASP A 52 23.46 0.73 -0.89
N ARG A 53 22.41 -0.06 -1.17
CA ARG A 53 21.12 0.42 -1.68
C ARG A 53 19.96 0.19 -0.72
N ALA A 54 20.24 -0.13 0.56
CA ALA A 54 19.24 -0.13 1.61
C ALA A 54 18.65 1.27 1.77
N VAL A 55 17.47 1.50 1.20
CA VAL A 55 16.84 2.80 1.18
C VAL A 55 16.15 3.08 2.52
N SER A 56 16.45 4.19 3.19
CA SER A 56 15.66 4.60 4.36
C SER A 56 14.25 4.96 3.90
N LEU A 57 13.22 4.20 4.34
CA LEU A 57 11.83 4.51 4.00
C LEU A 57 11.50 5.97 4.31
N ALA A 58 11.92 6.46 5.47
CA ALA A 58 11.68 7.84 5.87
C ALA A 58 12.20 8.88 4.86
N GLU A 59 13.30 8.59 4.15
CA GLU A 59 13.92 9.48 3.18
C GLU A 59 13.25 9.41 1.80
N VAL A 60 12.78 8.24 1.38
CA VAL A 60 12.17 8.07 0.04
C VAL A 60 10.65 8.17 0.03
N MET A 61 10.00 8.04 1.19
CA MET A 61 8.55 8.03 1.26
C MET A 61 7.89 9.31 0.70
N PRO A 62 8.38 10.54 0.96
CA PRO A 62 7.77 11.73 0.37
C PRO A 62 7.77 11.70 -1.17
N GLY A 63 8.92 11.35 -1.77
CA GLY A 63 9.04 11.22 -3.23
C GLY A 63 8.14 10.11 -3.78
N LEU A 64 8.09 8.97 -3.10
CA LEU A 64 7.25 7.83 -3.50
C LEU A 64 5.76 8.10 -3.35
N VAL A 65 5.35 8.86 -2.33
CA VAL A 65 3.96 9.30 -2.17
C VAL A 65 3.57 10.27 -3.27
N ALA A 66 4.45 11.23 -3.60
CA ALA A 66 4.19 12.17 -4.69
C ALA A 66 4.10 11.47 -6.06
N GLU A 67 4.92 10.44 -6.30
CA GLU A 67 4.96 9.70 -7.55
C GLU A 67 3.83 8.65 -7.67
N MET A 68 3.69 7.78 -6.67
CA MET A 68 2.78 6.62 -6.73
C MET A 68 1.38 6.90 -6.18
N GLY A 69 1.24 7.87 -5.27
CA GLY A 69 -0.05 8.23 -4.67
C GLY A 69 -1.12 8.58 -5.71
N PRO A 70 -0.84 9.44 -6.71
CA PRO A 70 -1.80 9.76 -7.76
C PRO A 70 -2.23 8.53 -8.58
N MET A 71 -1.30 7.60 -8.86
CA MET A 71 -1.60 6.36 -9.58
C MET A 71 -2.56 5.47 -8.77
N LEU A 72 -2.25 5.22 -7.50
CA LEU A 72 -3.09 4.41 -6.61
C LEU A 72 -4.48 5.05 -6.42
N ARG A 73 -4.54 6.37 -6.25
CA ARG A 73 -5.80 7.11 -6.14
C ARG A 73 -6.68 6.94 -7.36
N GLU A 74 -6.11 7.07 -8.55
CA GLU A 74 -6.86 6.90 -9.80
C GLU A 74 -7.39 5.48 -9.94
N ARG A 75 -6.56 4.48 -9.61
CA ARG A 75 -6.96 3.07 -9.64
C ARG A 75 -8.05 2.73 -8.62
N LEU A 76 -8.07 3.39 -7.46
CA LEU A 76 -9.17 3.26 -6.50
C LEU A 76 -10.46 3.95 -6.95
N ARG A 77 -10.40 4.92 -7.88
CA ARG A 77 -11.59 5.62 -8.41
C ARG A 77 -12.19 4.91 -9.62
N SER A 78 -11.37 4.22 -10.41
CA SER A 78 -11.85 3.51 -11.58
C SER A 78 -12.75 2.34 -11.17
N SER A 79 -14.02 2.42 -11.54
CA SER A 79 -15.00 1.34 -11.42
C SER A 79 -15.04 0.45 -12.68
N GLU A 80 -14.10 0.66 -13.61
CA GLU A 80 -14.10 -0.07 -14.87
C GLU A 80 -13.76 -1.54 -14.65
N THR A 81 -14.77 -2.34 -14.96
CA THR A 81 -14.88 -3.78 -14.80
C THR A 81 -14.19 -4.56 -15.92
N SER A 82 -13.60 -3.87 -16.89
CA SER A 82 -12.96 -4.50 -18.04
C SER A 82 -11.45 -4.57 -17.85
N GLY A 83 -11.01 -5.65 -17.21
CA GLY A 83 -9.82 -6.36 -17.68
C GLY A 83 -8.46 -6.07 -17.03
N SER A 84 -8.40 -5.65 -15.77
CA SER A 84 -7.11 -5.49 -15.09
C SER A 84 -6.87 -6.63 -14.10
N GLU A 85 -6.55 -7.83 -14.60
CA GLU A 85 -5.81 -8.83 -13.81
C GLU A 85 -4.40 -8.28 -13.38
N ASP A 86 -4.04 -7.06 -13.80
CA ASP A 86 -2.70 -6.49 -13.72
C ASP A 86 -2.42 -5.58 -12.52
N ASP A 87 -3.43 -4.99 -11.85
CA ASP A 87 -3.17 -3.99 -10.79
C ASP A 87 -2.56 -4.61 -9.52
N TYR A 88 -3.06 -5.76 -9.07
CA TYR A 88 -2.47 -6.42 -7.89
C TYR A 88 -1.06 -6.96 -8.17
N PRO A 89 -0.81 -7.69 -9.29
CA PRO A 89 0.55 -8.03 -9.66
C PRO A 89 1.46 -6.82 -9.80
N MET A 90 0.97 -5.68 -10.31
CA MET A 90 1.73 -4.45 -10.45
C MET A 90 2.13 -3.85 -9.09
N PHE A 91 1.18 -3.68 -8.17
CA PHE A 91 1.41 -2.91 -6.93
C PHE A 91 1.80 -3.74 -5.70
N PHE A 92 1.52 -5.04 -5.69
CA PHE A 92 1.84 -5.97 -4.59
C PHE A 92 2.92 -6.99 -4.94
N LEU A 93 3.10 -7.34 -6.22
CA LEU A 93 4.04 -8.40 -6.63
C LEU A 93 5.20 -7.88 -7.49
N GLY A 94 5.15 -6.66 -8.01
CA GLY A 94 6.16 -6.11 -8.90
C GLY A 94 6.15 -6.57 -10.34
N ARG A 95 5.11 -7.29 -10.75
CA ARG A 95 5.06 -8.00 -12.04
C ARG A 95 4.42 -7.15 -13.14
N ALA A 96 4.72 -5.84 -13.16
CA ALA A 96 4.17 -4.93 -14.14
C ALA A 96 4.84 -5.09 -15.52
N ALA A 97 4.05 -5.00 -16.60
CA ALA A 97 4.53 -4.81 -17.96
C ALA A 97 3.97 -3.49 -18.53
N PRO A 98 4.78 -2.44 -18.76
CA PRO A 98 6.24 -2.38 -18.57
C PRO A 98 6.66 -2.37 -17.09
N PRO A 99 7.92 -2.76 -16.77
CA PRO A 99 8.43 -2.79 -15.40
C PRO A 99 8.28 -1.43 -14.68
N LEU A 100 8.03 -1.46 -13.37
CA LEU A 100 7.97 -0.24 -12.54
C LEU A 100 9.34 0.47 -12.38
N GLY A 101 10.39 -0.01 -13.06
CA GLY A 101 11.72 0.58 -13.03
C GLY A 101 12.36 0.45 -11.64
N PRO A 102 13.05 1.49 -11.13
CA PRO A 102 13.70 1.46 -9.81
C PRO A 102 12.72 1.64 -8.64
N ARG A 103 11.41 1.71 -8.89
CA ARG A 103 10.40 1.94 -7.84
C ARG A 103 10.26 0.71 -6.95
N PRO A 104 9.88 0.90 -5.68
CA PRO A 104 9.50 -0.22 -4.84
C PRO A 104 8.25 -0.91 -5.41
N VAL A 105 8.44 -2.15 -5.80
CA VAL A 105 7.48 -3.01 -6.49
C VAL A 105 6.36 -3.56 -5.62
N ARG A 106 6.50 -3.48 -4.29
CA ARG A 106 5.45 -3.87 -3.33
C ARG A 106 5.00 -2.72 -2.44
N SER A 107 5.08 -1.50 -2.95
CA SER A 107 4.76 -0.28 -2.19
C SER A 107 3.33 -0.26 -1.63
N ALA A 108 2.38 -0.99 -2.24
CA ALA A 108 1.00 -1.02 -1.76
C ALA A 108 0.83 -1.57 -0.33
N TYR A 109 1.72 -2.44 0.15
CA TYR A 109 1.72 -2.84 1.57
C TYR A 109 1.96 -1.64 2.50
N TRP A 110 2.90 -0.77 2.13
CA TRP A 110 3.19 0.44 2.90
C TRP A 110 2.02 1.42 2.85
N PHE A 111 1.48 1.69 1.65
CA PHE A 111 0.31 2.56 1.51
C PHE A 111 -0.89 2.03 2.31
N GLY A 112 -1.15 0.72 2.24
CA GLY A 112 -2.18 0.06 3.03
C GLY A 112 -2.00 0.28 4.54
N LEU A 113 -0.78 0.07 5.07
CA LEU A 113 -0.48 0.33 6.48
C LEU A 113 -0.75 1.78 6.88
N GLN A 114 -0.29 2.76 6.07
CA GLN A 114 -0.51 4.18 6.38
C GLN A 114 -1.99 4.56 6.32
N ILE A 115 -2.75 3.99 5.39
CA ILE A 115 -4.19 4.17 5.30
C ILE A 115 -4.87 3.63 6.55
N VAL A 116 -4.54 2.41 6.98
CA VAL A 116 -5.12 1.81 8.20
C VAL A 116 -4.82 2.67 9.42
N ARG A 117 -3.60 3.19 9.56
CA ARG A 117 -3.25 4.11 10.67
C ARG A 117 -4.10 5.38 10.68
N ARG A 118 -4.35 5.97 9.51
CA ARG A 118 -5.20 7.17 9.40
C ARG A 118 -6.67 6.86 9.68
N LEU A 119 -7.15 5.69 9.26
CA LEU A 119 -8.54 5.29 9.38
C LEU A 119 -8.88 4.60 10.71
N GLN A 120 -7.88 4.16 11.47
CA GLN A 120 -8.07 3.45 12.72
C GLN A 120 -8.90 4.26 13.72
N ARG A 121 -8.71 5.60 13.82
CA ARG A 121 -9.59 6.54 14.56
C ARG A 121 -10.06 6.04 15.95
N GLY A 122 -9.20 5.34 16.70
CA GLY A 122 -9.53 4.78 18.01
C GLY A 122 -10.30 3.45 18.03
N ARG A 123 -10.59 2.86 16.87
CA ARG A 123 -11.18 1.52 16.74
C ARG A 123 -10.16 0.45 17.15
N SER A 124 -10.65 -0.60 17.78
CA SER A 124 -9.90 -1.83 18.08
C SER A 124 -9.64 -2.65 16.81
N LEU A 125 -8.65 -3.56 16.87
CA LEU A 125 -8.39 -4.50 15.76
C LEU A 125 -9.63 -5.31 15.36
N ARG A 126 -10.47 -5.69 16.33
CA ARG A 126 -11.72 -6.41 16.07
C ARG A 126 -12.69 -5.56 15.28
N GLU A 127 -12.86 -4.30 15.66
CA GLU A 127 -13.74 -3.36 14.94
C GLU A 127 -13.22 -3.07 13.54
N LEU A 128 -11.90 -2.94 13.36
CA LEU A 128 -11.28 -2.74 12.05
C LEU A 128 -11.45 -3.97 11.14
N GLY A 129 -11.27 -5.17 11.68
CA GLY A 129 -11.45 -6.41 10.93
C GLY A 129 -12.90 -6.75 10.58
N ALA A 130 -13.88 -6.06 11.17
CA ALA A 130 -15.30 -6.21 10.86
C ALA A 130 -15.79 -5.23 9.78
N LEU A 131 -14.93 -4.33 9.29
CA LEU A 131 -15.30 -3.38 8.25
C LEU A 131 -15.24 -4.03 6.88
N GLU A 132 -16.29 -3.82 6.09
CA GLU A 132 -16.34 -4.24 4.70
C GLU A 132 -15.42 -3.35 3.86
N PRO A 133 -14.34 -3.88 3.23
CA PRO A 133 -13.34 -3.04 2.57
C PRO A 133 -13.92 -2.18 1.44
N ALA A 134 -14.91 -2.70 0.71
CA ALA A 134 -15.62 -1.96 -0.34
C ALA A 134 -16.26 -0.65 0.19
N THR A 135 -16.69 -0.62 1.45
CA THR A 135 -17.29 0.57 2.07
C THR A 135 -16.24 1.62 2.47
N LEU A 136 -14.97 1.23 2.54
CA LEU A 136 -13.88 2.08 2.98
C LEU A 136 -13.18 2.79 1.81
N ILE A 137 -13.43 2.41 0.56
CA ILE A 137 -12.76 3.00 -0.61
C ILE A 137 -12.78 4.53 -0.61
N PRO A 138 -13.91 5.23 -0.33
CA PRO A 138 -13.92 6.69 -0.28
C PRO A 138 -13.00 7.26 0.81
N ASP A 139 -12.96 6.62 1.98
CA ASP A 139 -12.09 7.01 3.09
C ASP A 139 -10.62 6.75 2.76
N MET A 140 -10.32 5.64 2.08
CA MET A 140 -8.98 5.31 1.60
C MET A 140 -8.48 6.33 0.56
N GLN A 141 -9.36 6.77 -0.35
CA GLN A 141 -9.03 7.83 -1.32
C GLN A 141 -8.71 9.15 -0.63
N GLN A 142 -9.50 9.55 0.37
CA GLN A 142 -9.23 10.76 1.16
C GLN A 142 -7.92 10.67 1.93
N ALA A 143 -7.61 9.50 2.50
CA ALA A 143 -6.35 9.26 3.18
C ALA A 143 -5.16 9.41 2.20
N LEU A 144 -5.28 8.89 0.97
CA LEU A 144 -4.27 9.09 -0.08
C LEU A 144 -4.16 10.54 -0.53
N ASP A 145 -5.27 11.26 -0.70
CA ASP A 145 -5.24 12.69 -1.05
C ASP A 145 -4.51 13.51 0.02
N ALA A 146 -4.73 13.22 1.30
CA ALA A 146 -3.99 13.83 2.40
C ALA A 146 -2.49 13.50 2.35
N MET A 147 -2.13 12.23 2.10
CA MET A 147 -0.74 11.81 1.92
C MET A 147 -0.04 12.59 0.81
N ILE A 148 -0.69 12.71 -0.35
CA ILE A 148 -0.14 13.40 -1.52
C ILE A 148 0.05 14.89 -1.22
N ALA A 149 -0.92 15.52 -0.57
CA ALA A 149 -0.81 16.93 -0.17
C ALA A 149 0.35 17.16 0.81
N GLU A 150 0.51 16.30 1.82
CA GLU A 150 1.61 16.34 2.79
C GLU A 150 2.99 16.14 2.12
N ALA A 151 3.07 15.35 1.05
CA ALA A 151 4.32 15.06 0.35
C ALA A 151 4.73 16.13 -0.68
N THR A 152 3.81 17.00 -1.09
CA THR A 152 4.01 17.97 -2.18
C THR A 152 3.94 19.43 -1.75
N GLY A 153 3.52 19.70 -0.51
CA GLY A 153 3.50 21.03 0.12
C GLY A 153 4.76 21.32 0.92
#